data_AF-A0A3M6TR80-F1
#
_entry.id   AF-A0A3M6TR80-F1
#
_cell.length_a   1.000
_cell.length_b   1.000
_cell.length_c   1.000
_cell.angle_alpha   90.00
_cell.angle_beta   90.00
_cell.angle_gamma   90.00
#
_symmetry.space_group_name_H-M   'P 1'
#
loop_
_entity.id
_entity.type
_entity.pdbx_description
1 polymer ?
#
loop_
_entity_poly.entity_id
_entity_poly.type
_entity_poly.pdbx_seq_one_letter_code
_entity_poly.pdbx_strand_id
1 'polypeptide(L)'
;MDQVNEAKHLQGSGNQNQDKMAVEFVQEALEKCRVLRDKIWHCATSSEEKSIRIYLSDALFSSAVAGITFPVFLGCLQTGIFRPLRISSNLLFAPVCGCISVFISGGCASLLLLSSFSFIGKKDWHKTSLEKRQGYVHVPNEYSLAISVRPADVPLCGFGSLIVFRILGGRFRSVLPSSLIHPGAFARKYIPAKGQNYASATVRRRLRLLGREYGCHSCGRRWWTSFVGDHIPPNKLVREGQQQRFYPQCTHCSYLQGAALSSMSRLQRIKTHGTSLRLYHLWLPLPLPLAVLRNYINENSGVKELDENSVSKEADEDSTSKEANEDSVTKEVNKGSDIADEIQDGYLHTILNGVLNLLKIKKKDDSEDYD
;
A
#
# COMPACT_ATOMS: atom_id res chain seq x y z
N MET A 1 57.33 -3.55 12.53
CA MET A 1 56.48 -3.05 11.42
C MET A 1 55.68 -4.18 10.76
N ASP A 2 56.14 -5.44 10.86
CA ASP A 2 55.52 -6.57 10.17
C ASP A 2 54.18 -7.06 10.76
N GLN A 3 54.00 -7.05 12.09
CA GLN A 3 52.73 -7.48 12.72
C GLN A 3 51.53 -6.56 12.42
N VAL A 4 51.78 -5.29 12.05
CA VAL A 4 50.70 -4.35 11.70
C VAL A 4 50.19 -4.57 10.27
N ASN A 5 51.03 -5.12 9.38
CA ASN A 5 50.65 -5.42 8.00
C ASN A 5 49.84 -6.72 7.90
N GLU A 6 50.15 -7.71 8.74
CA GLU A 6 49.41 -8.99 8.77
C GLU A 6 47.97 -8.82 9.29
N ALA A 7 47.78 -7.98 10.33
CA ALA A 7 46.45 -7.66 10.84
C ALA A 7 45.55 -6.95 9.81
N LYS A 8 46.13 -6.09 8.95
CA LYS A 8 45.38 -5.41 7.87
C LYS A 8 44.96 -6.36 6.75
N HIS A 9 45.77 -7.38 6.45
CA HIS A 9 45.45 -8.34 5.39
C HIS A 9 44.32 -9.31 5.81
N LEU A 10 44.26 -9.69 7.10
CA LEU A 10 43.17 -10.51 7.65
C LEU A 10 41.84 -9.75 7.76
N GLN A 11 41.87 -8.43 7.99
CA GLN A 11 40.65 -7.61 8.04
C GLN A 11 40.03 -7.36 6.65
N GLY A 12 40.85 -7.38 5.59
CA GLY A 12 40.38 -7.21 4.21
C GLY A 12 39.62 -8.41 3.65
N SER A 13 40.07 -9.64 3.94
CA SER A 13 39.44 -10.86 3.38
C SER A 13 38.07 -11.17 4.01
N GLY A 14 37.87 -10.82 5.29
CA GLY A 14 36.61 -11.03 6.00
C GLY A 14 35.43 -10.24 5.42
N ASN A 15 35.67 -9.00 4.97
CA ASN A 15 34.61 -8.17 4.39
C ASN A 15 34.18 -8.66 2.99
N GLN A 16 35.11 -9.15 2.16
CA GLN A 16 34.78 -9.63 0.82
C GLN A 16 33.84 -10.85 0.84
N ASN A 17 34.03 -11.79 1.77
CA ASN A 17 33.16 -12.95 1.89
C ASN A 17 31.75 -12.59 2.40
N GLN A 18 31.63 -11.60 3.31
CA GLN A 18 30.33 -11.12 3.78
C GLN A 18 29.53 -10.45 2.65
N ASP A 19 30.19 -9.62 1.85
CA ASP A 19 29.55 -8.95 0.72
C ASP A 19 29.10 -9.96 -0.35
N LYS A 20 29.92 -10.98 -0.64
CA LYS A 20 29.58 -12.04 -1.60
C LYS A 20 28.34 -12.83 -1.16
N MET A 21 28.27 -13.27 0.09
CA MET A 21 27.10 -13.99 0.62
C MET A 21 25.83 -13.15 0.58
N ALA A 22 25.93 -11.84 0.86
CA ALA A 22 24.78 -10.94 0.78
C ALA A 22 24.25 -10.80 -0.66
N VAL A 23 25.14 -10.71 -1.64
CA VAL A 23 24.76 -10.61 -3.06
C VAL A 23 24.10 -11.90 -3.56
N GLU A 24 24.67 -13.07 -3.25
CA GLU A 24 24.11 -14.37 -3.64
C GLU A 24 22.71 -14.59 -3.03
N PHE A 25 22.53 -14.24 -1.74
CA PHE A 25 21.23 -14.30 -1.07
C PHE A 25 20.19 -13.40 -1.75
N VAL A 26 20.58 -12.16 -2.10
CA VAL A 26 19.68 -11.22 -2.80
C VAL A 26 19.31 -11.74 -4.18
N GLN A 27 20.26 -12.32 -4.93
CA GLN A 27 19.99 -12.88 -6.26
C GLN A 27 19.04 -14.09 -6.19
N GLU A 28 19.27 -15.03 -5.27
CA GLU A 28 18.39 -16.19 -5.08
C GLU A 28 16.96 -15.76 -4.68
N ALA A 29 16.86 -14.76 -3.78
CA ALA A 29 15.57 -14.20 -3.37
C ALA A 29 14.84 -13.53 -4.55
N LEU A 30 15.56 -12.77 -5.39
CA LEU A 30 15.00 -12.14 -6.59
C LEU A 30 14.49 -13.18 -7.60
N GLU A 31 15.23 -14.28 -7.79
CA GLU A 31 14.82 -15.33 -8.73
C GLU A 31 13.57 -16.08 -8.23
N LYS A 32 13.50 -16.44 -6.95
CA LYS A 32 12.29 -17.01 -6.35
C LYS A 32 11.10 -16.06 -6.47
N CYS A 33 11.31 -14.76 -6.27
CA CYS A 33 10.28 -13.75 -6.48
C CYS A 33 9.82 -13.68 -7.93
N ARG A 34 10.74 -13.80 -8.90
CA ARG A 34 10.44 -13.81 -10.33
C ARG A 34 9.57 -14.99 -10.72
N VAL A 35 9.95 -16.21 -10.33
CA VAL A 35 9.17 -17.42 -10.59
C VAL A 35 7.79 -17.36 -9.95
N LEU A 36 7.70 -16.87 -8.71
CA LEU A 36 6.42 -16.70 -8.02
C LEU A 36 5.54 -15.66 -8.71
N ARG A 37 6.12 -14.52 -9.11
CA ARG A 37 5.45 -13.47 -9.88
C ARG A 37 4.88 -14.04 -11.17
N ASP A 38 5.67 -14.80 -11.93
CA ASP A 38 5.24 -15.34 -13.23
C ASP A 38 4.11 -16.36 -13.07
N LYS A 39 4.15 -17.19 -12.01
CA LYS A 39 3.05 -18.09 -11.65
C LYS A 39 1.77 -17.33 -11.26
N ILE A 40 1.89 -16.30 -10.44
CA ILE A 40 0.75 -15.46 -10.01
C ILE A 40 0.18 -14.74 -11.23
N TRP A 41 1.04 -14.14 -12.05
CA TRP A 41 0.67 -13.41 -13.27
C TRP A 41 -0.08 -14.32 -14.24
N HIS A 42 0.47 -15.49 -14.56
CA HIS A 42 -0.18 -16.46 -15.43
C HIS A 42 -1.52 -16.95 -14.86
N CYS A 43 -1.62 -17.14 -13.54
CA CYS A 43 -2.89 -17.49 -12.91
C CYS A 43 -3.92 -16.37 -12.99
N ALA A 44 -3.49 -15.10 -12.88
CA ALA A 44 -4.35 -13.94 -12.99
C ALA A 44 -4.86 -13.74 -14.43
N THR A 45 -3.96 -13.79 -15.42
CA THR A 45 -4.31 -13.58 -16.84
C THR A 45 -5.13 -14.73 -17.41
N SER A 46 -4.85 -15.98 -17.04
CA SER A 46 -5.67 -17.13 -17.49
C SER A 46 -7.11 -17.13 -16.98
N SER A 47 -7.47 -16.23 -16.06
CA SER A 47 -8.84 -16.10 -15.53
C SER A 47 -9.71 -15.06 -16.26
N GLU A 48 -9.15 -14.33 -17.23
CA GLU A 48 -9.78 -13.12 -17.83
C GLU A 48 -11.18 -13.35 -18.45
N GLU A 49 -11.58 -14.58 -18.78
CA GLU A 49 -12.88 -14.86 -19.42
C GLU A 49 -13.91 -15.57 -18.53
N LYS A 50 -13.55 -16.01 -17.32
CA LYS A 50 -14.46 -16.82 -16.51
C LYS A 50 -15.00 -16.01 -15.34
N SER A 51 -16.31 -15.77 -15.34
CA SER A 51 -17.01 -15.26 -14.16
C SER A 51 -16.86 -16.27 -13.01
N ILE A 52 -16.14 -15.88 -11.96
CA ILE A 52 -15.98 -16.74 -10.78
C ILE A 52 -17.16 -16.47 -9.85
N ARG A 53 -17.93 -17.52 -9.51
CA ARG A 53 -18.95 -17.46 -8.46
C ARG A 53 -18.26 -17.58 -7.11
N ILE A 54 -18.40 -16.56 -6.28
CA ILE A 54 -17.78 -16.51 -4.95
C ILE A 54 -18.87 -16.52 -3.89
N TYR A 55 -18.73 -17.41 -2.91
CA TYR A 55 -19.57 -17.43 -1.71
C TYR A 55 -19.15 -16.32 -0.76
N LEU A 56 -20.11 -15.73 -0.04
CA LEU A 56 -19.84 -14.66 0.92
C LEU A 56 -18.83 -15.07 2.00
N SER A 57 -18.87 -16.31 2.48
CA SER A 57 -17.90 -16.85 3.45
C SER A 57 -16.46 -16.81 2.93
N ASP A 58 -16.27 -17.18 1.67
CA ASP A 58 -14.96 -17.20 1.00
C ASP A 58 -14.45 -15.78 0.74
N ALA A 59 -15.36 -14.87 0.39
CA ALA A 59 -15.08 -13.44 0.28
C ALA A 59 -14.61 -12.85 1.61
N LEU A 60 -15.30 -13.16 2.71
CA LEU A 60 -14.93 -12.69 4.05
C LEU A 60 -13.58 -13.26 4.50
N PHE A 61 -13.37 -14.57 4.33
CA PHE A 61 -12.11 -15.22 4.68
C PHE A 61 -10.95 -14.64 3.89
N SER A 62 -11.10 -14.55 2.57
CA SER A 62 -10.05 -14.02 1.68
C SER A 62 -9.77 -12.53 1.97
N SER A 63 -10.81 -11.76 2.31
CA SER A 63 -10.65 -10.35 2.73
C SER A 63 -9.90 -10.23 4.05
N ALA A 64 -10.14 -11.11 5.02
CA ALA A 64 -9.42 -11.13 6.29
C ALA A 64 -7.92 -11.45 6.08
N VAL A 65 -7.63 -12.45 5.24
CA VAL A 65 -6.24 -12.81 4.88
C VAL A 65 -5.54 -11.62 4.22
N ALA A 66 -6.14 -11.02 3.19
CA ALA A 66 -5.59 -9.86 2.51
C ALA A 66 -5.45 -8.63 3.45
N GLY A 67 -6.39 -8.45 4.38
CA GLY A 67 -6.36 -7.42 5.41
C GLY A 67 -5.15 -7.55 6.35
N ILE A 68 -4.71 -8.77 6.67
CA ILE A 68 -3.49 -9.03 7.45
C ILE A 68 -2.24 -8.86 6.58
N THR A 69 -2.30 -9.22 5.29
CA THR A 69 -1.17 -9.10 4.36
C THR A 69 -0.66 -7.67 4.23
N PHE A 70 -1.56 -6.69 4.16
CA PHE A 70 -1.17 -5.28 4.01
C PHE A 70 -0.19 -4.78 5.10
N PRO A 71 -0.50 -4.83 6.42
CA PRO A 71 0.43 -4.42 7.46
C PRO A 71 1.68 -5.30 7.55
N VAL A 72 1.57 -6.61 7.30
CA VAL A 72 2.72 -7.52 7.29
C VAL A 72 3.71 -7.09 6.21
N PHE A 73 3.23 -6.79 5.00
CA PHE A 73 4.09 -6.38 3.89
C PHE A 73 4.77 -5.03 4.17
N LEU A 74 4.06 -4.06 4.76
CA LEU A 74 4.68 -2.82 5.24
C LEU A 74 5.79 -3.08 6.27
N GLY A 75 5.56 -4.01 7.21
CA GLY A 75 6.56 -4.42 8.19
C GLY A 75 7.80 -5.08 7.57
N CYS A 76 7.59 -5.93 6.56
CA CYS A 76 8.64 -6.54 5.76
C CYS A 76 9.46 -5.50 5.01
N LEU A 77 8.82 -4.52 4.36
CA LEU A 77 9.51 -3.41 3.68
C LEU A 77 10.36 -2.60 4.66
N GLN A 78 9.83 -2.29 5.86
CA GLN A 78 10.61 -1.59 6.89
C GLN A 78 11.84 -2.37 7.34
N THR A 79 11.69 -3.67 7.57
CA THR A 79 12.74 -4.49 8.20
C THR A 79 13.76 -5.02 7.19
N GLY A 80 13.29 -5.44 6.01
CA GLY A 80 14.12 -6.05 4.96
C GLY A 80 14.70 -5.05 3.95
N ILE A 81 14.04 -3.90 3.71
CA ILE A 81 14.51 -2.93 2.72
C ILE A 81 14.99 -1.64 3.40
N PHE A 82 14.11 -0.96 4.14
CA PHE A 82 14.42 0.38 4.64
C PHE A 82 15.48 0.40 5.73
N ARG A 83 15.45 -0.55 6.67
CA ARG A 83 16.43 -0.60 7.74
C ARG A 83 17.85 -0.92 7.23
N PRO A 84 18.09 -1.93 6.38
CA PRO A 84 19.41 -2.20 5.81
C PRO A 84 19.93 -1.05 4.95
N LEU A 85 19.08 -0.47 4.10
CA LEU A 85 19.43 0.67 3.24
C LEU A 85 19.49 2.01 3.99
N ARG A 86 19.21 2.00 5.30
CA ARG A 86 19.16 3.20 6.16
C ARG A 86 18.19 4.28 5.67
N ILE A 87 17.16 3.86 4.95
CA ILE A 87 16.08 4.75 4.51
C ILE A 87 15.22 5.03 5.73
N SER A 88 15.24 6.28 6.19
CA SER A 88 14.45 6.72 7.35
C SER A 88 13.53 7.85 6.96
N SER A 89 12.56 8.10 7.83
CA SER A 89 11.63 9.22 7.73
C SER A 89 12.30 10.59 7.57
N ASN A 90 13.57 10.78 7.96
CA ASN A 90 14.26 12.06 7.83
C ASN A 90 14.71 12.39 6.39
N LEU A 91 14.69 11.44 5.47
CA LEU A 91 15.08 11.71 4.09
C LEU A 91 14.09 12.65 3.40
N LEU A 92 14.60 13.50 2.51
CA LEU A 92 13.78 14.44 1.74
C LEU A 92 12.68 13.71 0.94
N PHE A 93 13.03 12.57 0.34
CA PHE A 93 12.13 11.73 -0.44
C PHE A 93 11.38 10.67 0.40
N ALA A 94 11.41 10.77 1.74
CA ALA A 94 10.70 9.83 2.61
C ALA A 94 9.20 9.69 2.29
N PRO A 95 8.43 10.78 2.02
CA PRO A 95 7.03 10.64 1.62
C PRO A 95 6.84 9.81 0.33
N VAL A 96 7.75 9.93 -0.64
CA VAL A 96 7.69 9.19 -1.91
C VAL A 96 7.94 7.70 -1.66
N CYS A 97 8.99 7.34 -0.93
CA CYS A 97 9.24 5.95 -0.54
C CYS A 97 8.06 5.33 0.22
N GLY A 98 7.43 6.12 1.10
CA GLY A 98 6.28 5.69 1.87
C GLY A 98 5.05 5.48 0.99
N CYS A 99 4.82 6.37 0.01
CA CYS A 99 3.75 6.24 -0.97
C CYS A 99 3.93 4.95 -1.78
N ILE A 100 5.13 4.72 -2.35
CA ILE A 100 5.46 3.49 -3.08
C ILE A 100 5.23 2.25 -2.21
N SER A 101 5.61 2.30 -0.93
CA SER A 101 5.39 1.17 -0.02
C SER A 101 3.93 0.84 0.20
N VAL A 102 3.09 1.86 0.40
CA VAL A 102 1.64 1.68 0.56
C VAL A 102 1.02 1.16 -0.73
N PHE A 103 1.42 1.70 -1.88
CA PHE A 103 0.95 1.24 -3.20
C PHE A 103 1.29 -0.24 -3.41
N ILE A 104 2.55 -0.64 -3.23
CA ILE A 104 3.00 -2.02 -3.40
C ILE A 104 2.28 -2.94 -2.40
N SER A 105 2.23 -2.57 -1.12
CA SER A 105 1.57 -3.39 -0.08
C SER A 105 0.08 -3.57 -0.38
N GLY A 106 -0.60 -2.52 -0.84
CA GLY A 106 -2.01 -2.54 -1.24
C GLY A 106 -2.26 -3.39 -2.48
N GLY A 107 -1.38 -3.28 -3.49
CA GLY A 107 -1.40 -4.13 -4.67
C GLY A 107 -1.18 -5.60 -4.34
N CYS A 108 -0.22 -5.93 -3.48
CA CYS A 108 0.04 -7.29 -3.01
C CYS A 108 -1.15 -7.88 -2.23
N ALA A 109 -1.76 -7.11 -1.32
CA ALA A 109 -2.95 -7.54 -0.59
C ALA A 109 -4.13 -7.83 -1.55
N SER A 110 -4.30 -6.98 -2.56
CA SER A 110 -5.35 -7.15 -3.59
C SER A 110 -5.09 -8.36 -4.47
N LEU A 111 -3.85 -8.55 -4.94
CA LEU A 111 -3.46 -9.75 -5.69
C LEU A 111 -3.69 -11.03 -4.90
N LEU A 112 -3.41 -11.03 -3.59
CA LEU A 112 -3.65 -12.19 -2.75
C LEU A 112 -5.15 -12.47 -2.57
N LEU A 113 -5.98 -11.43 -2.40
CA LEU A 113 -7.44 -11.58 -2.40
C LEU A 113 -7.92 -12.28 -3.67
N LEU A 114 -7.49 -11.77 -4.83
CA LEU A 114 -7.87 -12.28 -6.15
C LEU A 114 -7.38 -13.71 -6.38
N SER A 115 -6.12 -13.99 -6.03
CA SER A 115 -5.52 -15.33 -6.15
C SER A 115 -6.22 -16.34 -5.25
N SER A 116 -6.72 -15.90 -4.08
CA SER A 116 -7.46 -16.77 -3.17
C SER A 116 -8.77 -17.25 -3.81
N PHE A 117 -9.47 -16.38 -4.54
CA PHE A 117 -10.68 -16.78 -5.28
C PHE A 117 -10.39 -17.81 -6.37
N SER A 118 -9.33 -17.61 -7.15
CA SER A 118 -8.92 -18.57 -8.18
C SER A 118 -8.52 -19.93 -7.59
N PHE A 119 -7.93 -19.94 -6.39
CA PHE A 119 -7.54 -21.18 -5.71
C PHE A 119 -8.75 -21.93 -5.14
N ILE A 120 -9.67 -21.19 -4.49
CA ILE A 120 -10.89 -21.76 -3.92
C ILE A 120 -11.78 -22.33 -5.04
N GLY A 121 -11.95 -21.60 -6.14
CA GLY A 121 -12.77 -22.05 -7.27
C GLY A 121 -12.25 -23.29 -8.01
N LYS A 122 -10.94 -23.59 -7.93
CA LYS A 122 -10.35 -24.78 -8.57
C LYS A 122 -10.52 -26.07 -7.77
N LYS A 123 -10.70 -25.96 -6.46
CA LYS A 123 -10.88 -27.15 -5.63
C LYS A 123 -12.36 -27.28 -5.32
N ASP A 124 -12.97 -28.38 -5.76
CA ASP A 124 -14.25 -28.92 -5.25
C ASP A 124 -14.20 -29.29 -3.75
N TRP A 125 -13.28 -28.70 -2.99
CA TRP A 125 -13.03 -28.95 -1.57
C TRP A 125 -14.29 -28.76 -0.73
N HIS A 126 -15.13 -27.78 -1.09
CA HIS A 126 -16.40 -27.57 -0.42
C HIS A 126 -17.39 -28.70 -0.65
N LYS A 127 -17.43 -29.28 -1.87
CA LYS A 127 -18.33 -30.39 -2.19
C LYS A 127 -17.97 -31.64 -1.38
N THR A 128 -16.68 -31.98 -1.28
CA THR A 128 -16.24 -33.20 -0.57
C THR A 128 -16.21 -33.05 0.97
N SER A 129 -15.99 -31.84 1.49
CA SER A 129 -15.84 -31.62 2.94
C SER A 129 -17.17 -31.32 3.65
N LEU A 130 -18.09 -30.59 3.01
CA LEU A 130 -19.43 -30.33 3.57
C LEU A 130 -20.33 -31.56 3.51
N GLU A 131 -20.29 -32.35 2.43
CA GLU A 131 -21.05 -33.62 2.35
C GLU A 131 -20.64 -34.59 3.47
N LYS A 132 -19.39 -34.53 3.95
CA LYS A 132 -18.90 -35.34 5.07
C LYS A 132 -19.23 -34.79 6.45
N ARG A 133 -19.61 -33.52 6.59
CA ARG A 133 -19.85 -32.87 7.90
C ARG A 133 -21.30 -32.44 8.14
N GLN A 134 -22.16 -32.40 7.13
CA GLN A 134 -23.53 -31.89 7.30
C GLN A 134 -24.58 -32.90 6.81
N GLY A 135 -25.00 -33.76 7.74
CA GLY A 135 -26.43 -33.96 7.93
C GLY A 135 -26.99 -32.73 8.64
N TYR A 136 -28.00 -32.08 8.05
CA TYR A 136 -28.89 -31.13 8.74
C TYR A 136 -28.30 -29.80 9.25
N VAL A 137 -27.91 -28.88 8.37
CA VAL A 137 -28.26 -27.45 8.55
C VAL A 137 -28.46 -26.85 7.16
N HIS A 138 -29.71 -26.65 6.76
CA HIS A 138 -30.06 -25.94 5.54
C HIS A 138 -29.73 -24.46 5.76
N VAL A 139 -28.62 -23.96 5.22
CA VAL A 139 -28.31 -22.52 5.22
C VAL A 139 -29.14 -21.91 4.09
N PRO A 140 -30.18 -21.11 4.40
CA PRO A 140 -30.98 -20.46 3.36
C PRO A 140 -30.20 -19.26 2.84
N ASN A 141 -30.15 -19.11 1.51
CA ASN A 141 -29.55 -18.00 0.74
C ASN A 141 -28.03 -18.08 0.58
N GLU A 142 -27.59 -18.99 -0.30
CA GLU A 142 -26.28 -18.87 -0.94
C GLU A 142 -26.28 -17.68 -1.91
N TYR A 143 -25.82 -16.53 -1.44
CA TYR A 143 -25.51 -15.40 -2.32
C TYR A 143 -24.20 -15.72 -3.07
N SER A 144 -24.31 -16.06 -4.35
CA SER A 144 -23.16 -16.17 -5.25
C SER A 144 -22.96 -14.86 -5.99
N LEU A 145 -21.82 -14.20 -5.82
CA LEU A 145 -21.45 -13.04 -6.62
C LEU A 145 -20.57 -13.48 -7.78
N ALA A 146 -20.95 -13.16 -9.02
CA ALA A 146 -20.10 -13.34 -10.19
C ALA A 146 -19.09 -12.18 -10.24
N ILE A 147 -17.79 -12.46 -10.15
CA ILE A 147 -16.75 -11.42 -10.18
C ILE A 147 -15.88 -11.60 -11.43
N SER A 148 -15.78 -10.56 -12.25
CA SER A 148 -14.82 -10.46 -13.36
C SER A 148 -13.68 -9.52 -12.96
N VAL A 149 -12.48 -10.07 -12.88
CA VAL A 149 -11.27 -9.39 -12.39
C VAL A 149 -10.30 -9.27 -13.54
N ARG A 150 -9.78 -8.06 -13.77
CA ARG A 150 -8.75 -7.80 -14.78
C ARG A 150 -7.41 -7.53 -14.09
N PRO A 151 -6.27 -7.95 -14.65
CA PRO A 151 -4.94 -7.59 -14.14
C PRO A 151 -4.74 -6.06 -13.98
N ALA A 152 -5.37 -5.27 -14.85
CA ALA A 152 -5.40 -3.81 -14.78
C ALA A 152 -6.03 -3.25 -13.48
N ASP A 153 -6.82 -4.06 -12.76
CA ASP A 153 -7.43 -3.67 -11.49
C ASP A 153 -6.42 -3.59 -10.35
N VAL A 154 -5.27 -4.28 -10.47
CA VAL A 154 -4.26 -4.34 -9.42
C VAL A 154 -3.62 -2.98 -9.16
N PRO A 155 -3.11 -2.26 -10.19
CA PRO A 155 -2.69 -0.87 -10.02
C PRO A 155 -3.79 0.01 -9.43
N LEU A 156 -5.04 -0.11 -9.90
CA LEU A 156 -6.17 0.67 -9.41
C LEU A 156 -6.42 0.42 -7.91
N CYS A 157 -6.31 -0.83 -7.46
CA CYS A 157 -6.41 -1.19 -6.05
C CYS A 157 -5.22 -0.69 -5.22
N GLY A 158 -4.02 -0.64 -5.81
CA GLY A 158 -2.84 0.02 -5.23
C GLY A 158 -3.09 1.51 -5.00
N PHE A 159 -3.65 2.23 -5.99
CA PHE A 159 -4.06 3.63 -5.84
C PHE A 159 -5.17 3.81 -4.82
N GLY A 160 -6.20 2.95 -4.85
CA GLY A 160 -7.26 2.95 -3.86
C GLY A 160 -6.72 2.76 -2.44
N SER A 161 -5.70 1.92 -2.26
CA SER A 161 -5.02 1.75 -0.98
C SER A 161 -4.31 3.03 -0.50
N LEU A 162 -3.75 3.85 -1.41
CA LEU A 162 -3.20 5.16 -1.06
C LEU A 162 -4.28 6.11 -0.53
N ILE A 163 -5.44 6.12 -1.19
CA ILE A 163 -6.59 6.97 -0.81
C ILE A 163 -7.10 6.55 0.57
N VAL A 164 -7.38 5.26 0.75
CA VAL A 164 -7.83 4.69 2.04
C VAL A 164 -6.84 4.99 3.15
N PHE A 165 -5.55 4.72 2.91
CA PHE A 165 -4.48 5.00 3.87
C PHE A 165 -4.48 6.49 4.29
N ARG A 166 -4.67 7.41 3.34
CA ARG A 166 -4.69 8.85 3.60
C ARG A 166 -5.95 9.29 4.35
N ILE A 167 -7.12 8.75 3.99
CA ILE A 167 -8.41 9.03 4.64
C ILE A 167 -8.38 8.58 6.11
N LEU A 168 -7.80 7.42 6.39
CA LEU A 168 -7.63 6.87 7.75
C LEU A 168 -6.53 7.58 8.57
N GLY A 169 -6.06 8.74 8.11
CA GLY A 169 -5.09 9.58 8.82
C GLY A 169 -3.63 9.15 8.68
N GLY A 170 -3.35 8.23 7.76
CA GLY A 170 -1.99 7.82 7.41
C GLY A 170 -1.19 8.96 6.80
N ARG A 171 0.09 9.03 7.16
CA ARG A 171 1.09 9.87 6.47
C ARG A 171 2.09 8.95 5.81
N PHE A 172 2.47 9.18 4.57
CA PHE A 172 3.42 8.28 3.90
C PHE A 172 4.76 8.20 4.64
N ARG A 173 5.24 9.30 5.21
CA ARG A 173 6.43 9.30 6.09
C ARG A 173 6.30 8.37 7.30
N SER A 174 5.06 8.08 7.75
CA SER A 174 4.77 7.21 8.90
C SER A 174 4.90 5.71 8.61
N VAL A 175 5.10 5.27 7.35
CA VAL A 175 5.43 3.87 7.05
C VAL A 175 6.94 3.62 6.93
N LEU A 176 7.77 4.66 7.08
CA LEU A 176 9.23 4.51 7.11
C LEU A 176 9.74 4.39 8.54
N PRO A 177 10.88 3.71 8.76
CA PRO A 177 11.55 3.73 10.04
C PRO A 177 11.86 5.15 10.54
N SER A 178 11.76 5.35 11.86
CA SER A 178 12.12 6.60 12.51
C SER A 178 13.64 6.73 12.68
N SER A 179 14.17 7.91 12.41
CA SER A 179 15.49 8.28 12.92
C SER A 179 15.38 8.67 14.40
N LEU A 180 16.33 8.21 15.21
CA LEU A 180 16.43 8.61 16.62
C LEU A 180 17.18 9.93 16.81
N ILE A 181 17.85 10.47 15.80
CA ILE A 181 18.64 11.72 15.91
C ILE A 181 18.03 12.90 15.14
N HIS A 182 16.89 12.67 14.50
CA HIS A 182 16.13 13.64 13.71
C HIS A 182 14.64 13.54 14.07
N PRO A 183 13.76 14.43 13.56
CA PRO A 183 12.33 14.25 13.75
C PRO A 183 11.87 12.91 13.16
N GLY A 184 11.40 12.02 14.04
CA GLY A 184 10.94 10.68 13.64
C GLY A 184 9.72 10.68 12.72
N ALA A 185 9.31 9.49 12.32
CA ALA A 185 8.21 9.26 11.37
C ALA A 185 6.86 9.80 11.86
N PHE A 186 6.74 10.00 13.18
CA PHE A 186 5.53 10.47 13.83
C PHE A 186 5.60 11.93 14.30
N ALA A 187 6.71 12.63 14.08
CA ALA A 187 6.84 14.05 14.44
C ALA A 187 5.72 14.91 13.83
N ARG A 188 5.11 15.78 14.65
CA ARG A 188 4.00 16.68 14.22
C ARG A 188 4.26 18.11 14.67
N LYS A 189 4.22 18.36 15.98
CA LYS A 189 4.51 19.67 16.59
C LYS A 189 5.74 19.59 17.48
N TYR A 190 6.38 20.74 17.69
CA TYR A 190 7.55 20.89 18.55
C TYR A 190 7.46 22.19 19.35
N ILE A 191 8.30 22.30 20.38
CA ILE A 191 8.51 23.53 21.14
C ILE A 191 9.97 23.97 20.94
N PRO A 192 10.28 25.23 20.60
CA PRO A 192 11.66 25.69 20.52
C PRO A 192 12.41 25.47 21.85
N ALA A 193 13.63 24.94 21.79
CA ALA A 193 14.47 24.76 22.97
C ALA A 193 15.27 26.04 23.25
N LYS A 194 15.35 26.45 24.52
CA LYS A 194 16.21 27.56 24.98
C LYS A 194 17.62 27.04 25.27
N GLY A 195 18.34 26.67 24.20
CA GLY A 195 19.67 26.07 24.27
C GLY A 195 19.66 24.59 24.65
N GLN A 196 20.79 24.11 25.17
CA GLN A 196 21.04 22.69 25.49
C GLN A 196 20.46 22.24 26.84
N ASN A 197 19.90 23.18 27.61
CA ASN A 197 19.31 22.91 28.91
C ASN A 197 18.05 22.03 28.79
N TYR A 198 17.78 21.26 29.85
CA TYR A 198 16.52 20.51 29.94
C TYR A 198 15.29 21.43 29.89
N ALA A 199 14.19 20.91 29.38
CA ALA A 199 12.91 21.62 29.35
C ALA A 199 12.49 22.07 30.76
N SER A 200 12.08 23.35 30.89
CA SER A 200 11.50 23.89 32.14
C SER A 200 10.18 23.21 32.49
N ALA A 201 9.70 23.35 33.73
CA ALA A 201 8.44 22.73 34.18
C ALA A 201 7.25 23.08 33.27
N THR A 202 7.13 24.36 32.86
CA THR A 202 6.09 24.83 31.93
C THR A 202 6.23 24.18 30.55
N VAL A 203 7.45 24.08 30.02
CA VAL A 203 7.72 23.42 28.74
C VAL A 203 7.42 21.92 28.82
N ARG A 204 7.78 21.24 29.92
CA ARG A 204 7.42 19.83 30.17
C ARG A 204 5.92 19.62 30.21
N ARG A 205 5.16 20.51 30.85
CA ARG A 205 3.68 20.44 30.86
C ARG A 205 3.13 20.53 29.43
N ARG A 206 3.59 21.51 28.64
CA ARG A 206 3.19 21.65 27.23
C ARG A 206 3.59 20.43 26.38
N LEU A 207 4.80 19.89 26.56
CA LEU A 207 5.25 18.68 25.87
C LEU A 207 4.40 17.45 26.20
N ARG A 208 3.94 17.30 27.44
CA ARG A 208 3.03 16.20 27.81
C ARG A 208 1.68 16.34 27.10
N LEU A 209 1.16 17.57 26.95
CA LEU A 209 -0.06 17.81 26.18
C LEU A 209 0.15 17.44 24.70
N LEU A 210 1.24 17.92 24.07
CA LEU A 210 1.59 17.54 22.71
C LEU A 210 1.78 16.03 22.55
N GLY A 211 2.38 15.35 23.54
CA GLY A 211 2.55 13.90 23.54
C GLY A 211 1.23 13.13 23.65
N ARG A 212 0.27 13.60 24.47
CA ARG A 212 -1.08 13.02 24.54
C ARG A 212 -1.86 13.21 23.23
N GLU A 213 -1.71 14.37 22.61
CA GLU A 213 -2.39 14.74 21.38
C GLU A 213 -1.82 14.03 20.13
N TYR A 214 -0.49 13.98 19.99
CA TYR A 214 0.16 13.49 18.78
C TYR A 214 0.95 12.19 18.96
N GLY A 215 1.27 11.83 20.19
CA GLY A 215 2.10 10.68 20.52
C GLY A 215 3.59 10.97 20.45
N CYS A 216 4.37 9.93 20.76
CA CYS A 216 5.82 9.96 20.66
C CYS A 216 6.24 10.23 19.21
N HIS A 217 7.10 11.21 18.95
CA HIS A 217 7.53 11.52 17.58
C HIS A 217 8.32 10.38 16.89
N SER A 218 8.91 9.45 17.65
CA SER A 218 9.68 8.32 17.12
C SER A 218 8.85 7.06 16.88
N CYS A 219 7.95 6.67 17.79
CA CYS A 219 7.16 5.43 17.64
C CYS A 219 5.65 5.66 17.51
N GLY A 220 5.19 6.90 17.68
CA GLY A 220 3.80 7.33 17.63
C GLY A 220 2.90 6.74 18.73
N ARG A 221 3.45 6.16 19.80
CA ARG A 221 2.67 5.67 20.95
C ARG A 221 2.11 6.87 21.72
N ARG A 222 0.81 6.84 22.05
CA ARG A 222 0.08 7.92 22.74
C ARG A 222 -0.27 7.59 24.19
N TRP A 223 -0.71 6.36 24.41
CA TRP A 223 -1.28 5.91 25.69
C TRP A 223 -0.23 5.21 26.55
N TRP A 224 -0.46 5.20 27.87
CA TRP A 224 0.33 4.43 28.85
C TRP A 224 1.83 4.76 28.82
N THR A 225 2.17 6.03 28.57
CA THR A 225 3.57 6.45 28.50
C THR A 225 3.76 7.88 28.99
N SER A 226 4.90 8.12 29.64
CA SER A 226 5.36 9.46 30.01
C SER A 226 6.16 10.06 28.87
N PHE A 227 5.90 11.34 28.58
CA PHE A 227 6.63 12.09 27.57
C PHE A 227 7.74 12.94 28.18
N VAL A 228 8.93 12.83 27.60
CA VAL A 228 10.08 13.71 27.84
C VAL A 228 10.29 14.60 26.61
N GLY A 229 10.97 15.73 26.82
CA GLY A 229 11.38 16.61 25.73
C GLY A 229 12.66 16.08 25.09
N ASP A 230 12.55 15.54 23.88
CA ASP A 230 13.70 15.12 23.09
C ASP A 230 14.29 16.32 22.34
N HIS A 231 15.57 16.60 22.57
CA HIS A 231 16.33 17.61 21.84
C HIS A 231 16.66 17.11 20.44
N ILE A 232 16.12 17.78 19.42
CA ILE A 232 16.44 17.52 18.02
C ILE A 232 17.06 18.80 17.40
N PRO A 233 18.31 18.73 16.87
CA PRO A 233 19.23 17.59 16.99
C PRO A 233 19.67 17.36 18.45
N PRO A 234 20.14 16.14 18.80
CA PRO A 234 20.65 15.84 20.14
C PRO A 234 21.86 16.71 20.50
N ASN A 235 22.06 16.99 21.79
CA ASN A 235 23.16 17.85 22.28
C ASN A 235 24.55 17.42 21.78
N LYS A 236 24.80 16.11 21.64
CA LYS A 236 26.08 15.60 21.11
C LYS A 236 26.33 15.92 19.62
N LEU A 237 25.30 16.33 18.89
CA LEU A 237 25.32 16.55 17.44
C LEU A 237 24.95 17.99 17.05
N VAL A 238 24.64 18.85 18.02
CA VAL A 238 24.27 20.25 17.76
C VAL A 238 25.50 21.03 17.31
N ARG A 239 25.36 21.80 16.23
CA ARG A 239 26.40 22.74 15.79
C ARG A 239 26.25 24.09 16.51
N GLU A 240 27.33 24.85 16.62
CA GLU A 240 27.27 26.21 17.16
C GLU A 240 26.26 27.07 16.39
N GLY A 241 25.44 27.84 17.10
CA GLY A 241 24.36 28.64 16.53
C GLY A 241 23.12 27.85 16.06
N GLN A 242 23.13 26.51 16.09
CA GLN A 242 22.00 25.71 15.62
C GLN A 242 20.86 25.69 16.66
N GLN A 243 19.67 26.16 16.27
CA GLN A 243 18.49 26.11 17.13
C GLN A 243 17.98 24.67 17.31
N GLN A 244 17.87 24.23 18.57
CA GLN A 244 17.29 22.95 18.92
C GLN A 244 15.78 23.05 19.15
N ARG A 245 15.09 21.91 19.00
CA ARG A 245 13.65 21.79 19.19
C ARG A 245 13.35 20.64 20.13
N PHE A 246 12.33 20.79 20.98
CA PHE A 246 11.76 19.73 21.79
C PHE A 246 10.62 19.04 21.07
N TYR A 247 10.76 17.73 20.85
CA TYR A 247 9.66 16.86 20.44
C TYR A 247 9.20 15.99 21.62
N PRO A 248 7.90 15.65 21.72
CA PRO A 248 7.44 14.71 22.73
C PRO A 248 7.93 13.31 22.39
N GLN A 249 8.72 12.71 23.27
CA GLN A 249 9.27 11.36 23.10
C GLN A 249 8.94 10.49 24.32
N CYS A 250 8.58 9.23 24.10
CA CYS A 250 8.39 8.31 25.21
C CYS A 250 9.74 7.88 25.83
N THR A 251 9.74 7.58 27.12
CA THR A 251 10.94 7.16 27.88
C THR A 251 11.68 6.00 27.23
N HIS A 252 10.96 5.01 26.71
CA HIS A 252 11.57 3.89 25.99
C HIS A 252 12.33 4.32 24.71
N CYS A 253 11.77 5.22 23.90
CA CYS A 253 12.48 5.72 22.72
C CYS A 253 13.66 6.63 23.09
N SER A 254 13.52 7.40 24.18
CA SER A 254 14.61 8.23 24.71
C SER A 254 15.79 7.39 25.18
N TYR A 255 15.54 6.28 25.87
CA TYR A 255 16.58 5.31 26.24
C TYR A 255 17.29 4.73 25.00
N LEU A 256 16.53 4.30 23.98
CA LEU A 256 17.09 3.78 22.73
C LEU A 256 17.94 4.82 22.00
N GLN A 257 17.52 6.09 22.01
CA GLN A 257 18.30 7.18 21.43
C GLN A 257 19.61 7.36 22.19
N GLY A 258 19.58 7.39 23.53
CA GLY A 258 20.79 7.47 24.35
C GLY A 258 21.77 6.33 24.05
N ALA A 259 21.28 5.09 23.98
CA ALA A 259 22.08 3.93 23.61
C ALA A 259 22.68 4.07 22.20
N ALA A 260 21.89 4.50 21.21
CA ALA A 260 22.34 4.70 19.83
C ALA A 260 23.37 5.84 19.68
N LEU A 261 23.31 6.86 20.54
CA LEU A 261 24.29 7.94 20.61
C LEU A 261 25.58 7.51 21.32
N SER A 262 25.51 6.55 22.24
CA SER A 262 26.68 6.03 22.96
C SER A 262 27.44 4.96 22.19
N SER A 263 26.75 4.07 21.47
CA SER A 263 27.38 2.95 20.75
C SER A 263 28.09 3.33 19.45
N MET A 264 27.97 4.59 19.00
CA MET A 264 28.33 5.09 17.67
C MET A 264 27.74 4.29 16.48
N SER A 265 26.91 3.26 16.73
CA SER A 265 26.36 2.39 15.71
C SER A 265 25.30 3.11 14.89
N ARG A 266 25.55 3.26 13.59
CA ARG A 266 24.60 3.90 12.66
C ARG A 266 23.29 3.11 12.54
N LEU A 267 23.33 1.77 12.68
CA LEU A 267 22.14 0.92 12.58
C LEU A 267 21.19 1.09 13.77
N GLN A 268 21.72 1.35 14.96
CA GLN A 268 20.92 1.57 16.16
C GLN A 268 20.17 2.91 16.14
N ARG A 269 20.50 3.82 15.22
CA ARG A 269 19.83 5.11 15.06
C ARG A 269 18.49 5.01 14.33
N ILE A 270 18.10 3.82 13.87
CA ILE A 270 16.87 3.58 13.12
C ILE A 270 15.93 2.69 13.93
N LYS A 271 14.71 3.16 14.16
CA LYS A 271 13.64 2.43 14.84
C LYS A 271 12.53 2.07 13.87
N THR A 272 12.27 0.78 13.68
CA THR A 272 11.12 0.29 12.93
C THR A 272 9.87 0.25 13.82
N HIS A 273 8.70 0.22 13.18
CA HIS A 273 7.40 0.13 13.85
C HIS A 273 6.40 -0.73 13.08
N GLY A 274 6.90 -1.63 12.23
CA GLY A 274 6.09 -2.56 11.44
C GLY A 274 5.19 -3.49 12.27
N THR A 275 5.51 -3.70 13.55
CA THR A 275 4.67 -4.49 14.47
C THR A 275 3.56 -3.70 15.14
N SER A 276 3.53 -2.37 14.97
CA SER A 276 2.52 -1.52 15.60
C SER A 276 1.36 -1.26 14.65
N LEU A 277 0.27 -2.00 14.85
CA LEU A 277 -0.98 -1.78 14.11
C LEU A 277 -1.62 -0.44 14.48
N ARG A 278 -2.19 0.21 13.47
CA ARG A 278 -2.80 1.55 13.53
C ARG A 278 -4.00 1.57 12.59
N LEU A 279 -4.90 2.52 12.78
CA LEU A 279 -6.12 2.58 11.97
C LEU A 279 -5.84 2.61 10.46
N TYR A 280 -4.87 3.41 10.01
CA TYR A 280 -4.48 3.46 8.60
C TYR A 280 -3.76 2.22 8.07
N HIS A 281 -3.49 1.23 8.92
CA HIS A 281 -3.06 -0.11 8.47
C HIS A 281 -4.24 -1.02 8.13
N LEU A 282 -5.48 -0.55 8.32
CA LEU A 282 -6.66 -1.24 7.82
C LEU A 282 -6.67 -1.15 6.29
N TRP A 283 -6.69 -2.31 5.65
CA TRP A 283 -6.89 -2.44 4.21
C TRP A 283 -8.37 -2.74 3.93
N LEU A 284 -8.90 -2.15 2.87
CA LEU A 284 -10.27 -2.40 2.41
C LEU A 284 -10.23 -3.30 1.18
N PRO A 285 -11.17 -4.26 1.03
CA PRO A 285 -11.21 -5.18 -0.09
C PRO A 285 -11.75 -4.53 -1.37
N LEU A 286 -11.07 -3.48 -1.84
CA LEU A 286 -11.46 -2.68 -3.01
C LEU A 286 -11.69 -3.48 -4.31
N PRO A 287 -11.02 -4.63 -4.57
CA PRO A 287 -11.37 -5.45 -5.74
C PRO A 287 -12.84 -5.87 -5.79
N LEU A 288 -13.50 -6.10 -4.63
CA LEU A 288 -14.89 -6.53 -4.57
C LEU A 288 -15.88 -5.44 -5.05
N PRO A 289 -15.93 -4.23 -4.46
CA PRO A 289 -16.82 -3.18 -4.93
C PRO A 289 -16.50 -2.73 -6.36
N LEU A 290 -15.23 -2.79 -6.80
CA LEU A 290 -14.86 -2.48 -8.18
C LEU A 290 -15.46 -3.49 -9.17
N ALA A 291 -15.42 -4.78 -8.83
CA ALA A 291 -16.04 -5.81 -9.67
C ALA A 291 -17.57 -5.70 -9.69
N VAL A 292 -18.20 -5.44 -8.54
CA VAL A 292 -19.66 -5.20 -8.46
C VAL A 292 -20.05 -4.00 -9.33
N LEU A 293 -19.32 -2.89 -9.22
CA LEU A 293 -19.56 -1.68 -10.00
C LEU A 293 -19.40 -1.94 -11.50
N ARG A 294 -18.37 -2.70 -11.91
CA ARG A 294 -18.17 -3.08 -13.30
C ARG A 294 -19.34 -3.89 -13.85
N ASN A 295 -19.79 -4.92 -13.12
CA ASN A 295 -20.92 -5.73 -13.55
C ASN A 295 -22.16 -4.88 -13.74
N TYR A 296 -22.44 -3.99 -12.78
CA TYR A 296 -23.55 -3.05 -12.85
C TYR A 296 -23.48 -2.14 -14.09
N ILE A 297 -22.29 -1.64 -14.43
CA ILE A 297 -22.10 -0.81 -15.65
C ILE A 297 -22.35 -1.63 -16.91
N ASN A 298 -21.80 -2.84 -17.00
CA ASN A 298 -21.93 -3.71 -18.17
C ASN A 298 -23.38 -4.13 -18.42
N GLU A 299 -24.13 -4.45 -17.36
CA GLU A 299 -25.56 -4.77 -17.44
C GLU A 299 -26.37 -3.59 -17.98
N ASN A 300 -26.05 -2.36 -17.55
CA ASN A 300 -26.76 -1.16 -17.99
C ASN A 300 -26.33 -0.65 -19.38
N SER A 301 -25.12 -0.96 -19.85
CA SER A 301 -24.66 -0.56 -21.19
C SER A 301 -25.27 -1.42 -22.29
N GLY A 302 -25.43 -2.73 -22.05
CA GLY A 302 -26.01 -3.66 -23.05
C GLY A 302 -27.48 -3.36 -23.39
N VAL A 303 -28.22 -2.74 -22.46
CA VAL A 303 -29.62 -2.33 -22.71
C VAL A 303 -29.71 -1.26 -23.80
N LYS A 304 -28.71 -0.37 -23.91
CA LYS A 304 -28.75 0.75 -24.87
C LYS A 304 -28.51 0.32 -26.32
N GLU A 305 -27.74 -0.74 -26.53
CA GLU A 305 -27.36 -1.20 -27.88
C GLU A 305 -28.50 -1.95 -28.59
N LEU A 306 -29.43 -2.52 -27.81
CA LEU A 306 -30.64 -3.17 -28.36
C LEU A 306 -31.69 -2.15 -28.81
N ASP A 307 -31.81 -1.02 -28.13
CA ASP A 307 -32.77 0.03 -28.50
C ASP A 307 -32.37 0.74 -29.81
N GLU A 308 -31.09 1.05 -30.02
CA GLU A 308 -30.63 1.73 -31.26
C GLU A 308 -30.73 0.86 -32.52
N ASN A 309 -30.55 -0.46 -32.39
CA ASN A 309 -30.70 -1.40 -33.50
C ASN A 309 -32.16 -1.70 -33.84
N SER A 310 -33.11 -1.41 -32.95
CA SER A 310 -34.54 -1.58 -33.22
C SER A 310 -35.15 -0.42 -34.00
N VAL A 311 -34.59 0.79 -33.88
CA VAL A 311 -35.11 2.01 -34.53
C VAL A 311 -34.64 2.15 -35.98
N SER A 312 -33.53 1.52 -36.36
CA SER A 312 -32.95 1.64 -37.71
C SER A 312 -33.50 0.64 -38.73
N LYS A 313 -34.41 -0.26 -38.36
CA LYS A 313 -35.00 -1.28 -39.26
C LYS A 313 -36.37 -0.94 -39.85
N GLU A 314 -36.98 0.20 -39.51
CA GLU A 314 -38.31 0.59 -40.05
C GLU A 314 -38.26 1.63 -41.19
N ALA A 315 -37.08 1.95 -41.76
CA ALA A 315 -36.98 3.04 -42.74
C ALA A 315 -36.82 2.64 -44.22
N ASP A 316 -36.54 1.37 -44.58
CA ASP A 316 -36.26 0.99 -45.98
C ASP A 316 -37.04 -0.27 -46.42
N GLU A 317 -38.37 -0.17 -46.49
CA GLU A 317 -39.20 -1.02 -47.35
C GLU A 317 -40.03 -0.15 -48.31
N ASP A 318 -39.37 0.63 -49.17
CA ASP A 318 -39.96 0.97 -50.49
C ASP A 318 -38.87 1.44 -51.47
N SER A 319 -38.32 0.52 -52.27
CA SER A 319 -38.12 0.74 -53.71
C SER A 319 -37.37 -0.41 -54.38
N THR A 320 -37.98 -0.85 -55.46
CA THR A 320 -37.56 -1.94 -56.33
C THR A 320 -36.45 -1.49 -57.30
N SER A 321 -35.49 -2.37 -57.57
CA SER A 321 -35.01 -2.79 -58.90
C SER A 321 -33.49 -2.72 -59.18
N LYS A 322 -32.97 -3.93 -59.43
CA LYS A 322 -32.08 -4.39 -60.51
C LYS A 322 -30.63 -3.89 -60.69
N GLU A 323 -29.81 -4.94 -60.81
CA GLU A 323 -28.68 -5.17 -61.74
C GLU A 323 -27.24 -4.84 -61.30
N ALA A 324 -26.57 -5.94 -60.94
CA ALA A 324 -25.32 -6.45 -61.52
C ALA A 324 -23.98 -5.73 -61.29
N ASN A 325 -23.10 -6.53 -60.67
CA ASN A 325 -21.74 -6.87 -61.08
C ASN A 325 -20.55 -6.30 -60.29
N GLU A 326 -19.54 -7.18 -60.20
CA GLU A 326 -18.11 -7.00 -59.92
C GLU A 326 -17.61 -6.96 -58.46
N ASP A 327 -17.10 -8.13 -58.06
CA ASP A 327 -15.71 -8.36 -57.61
C ASP A 327 -14.97 -7.17 -56.99
N SER A 328 -14.88 -7.17 -55.66
CA SER A 328 -13.70 -6.58 -55.00
C SER A 328 -13.36 -7.26 -53.68
N VAL A 329 -12.20 -7.90 -53.71
CA VAL A 329 -11.39 -8.36 -52.59
C VAL A 329 -11.19 -7.21 -51.59
N THR A 330 -11.59 -7.39 -50.33
CA THR A 330 -11.23 -6.47 -49.25
C THR A 330 -10.50 -7.16 -48.11
N LYS A 331 -9.35 -6.56 -47.81
CA LYS A 331 -8.50 -6.79 -46.64
C LYS A 331 -9.29 -6.56 -45.36
N GLU A 332 -9.35 -7.58 -44.51
CA GLU A 332 -9.63 -7.41 -43.09
C GLU A 332 -8.46 -6.64 -42.45
N VAL A 333 -8.70 -5.36 -42.14
CA VAL A 333 -7.79 -4.53 -41.35
C VAL A 333 -8.23 -4.61 -39.89
N ASN A 334 -7.35 -5.16 -39.06
CA ASN A 334 -7.36 -5.11 -37.61
C ASN A 334 -7.74 -3.70 -37.10
N LYS A 335 -8.98 -3.54 -36.62
CA LYS A 335 -9.48 -2.31 -35.98
C LYS A 335 -9.72 -2.46 -34.48
N GLY A 336 -9.31 -3.60 -33.90
CA GLY A 336 -9.64 -3.96 -32.52
C GLY A 336 -8.72 -3.40 -31.43
N SER A 337 -7.50 -2.93 -31.75
CA SER A 337 -6.56 -2.48 -30.71
C SER A 337 -6.80 -1.04 -30.24
N ASP A 338 -7.23 -0.15 -31.13
CA ASP A 338 -7.25 1.30 -30.81
C ASP A 338 -8.43 1.70 -29.90
N ILE A 339 -9.52 0.91 -29.90
CA ILE A 339 -10.72 1.18 -29.08
C ILE A 339 -10.48 0.81 -27.60
N ALA A 340 -9.63 -0.18 -27.33
CA ALA A 340 -9.34 -0.61 -25.96
C ALA A 340 -8.55 0.44 -25.18
N ASP A 341 -7.61 1.11 -25.84
CA ASP A 341 -6.79 2.16 -25.23
C ASP A 341 -7.62 3.45 -24.98
N GLU A 342 -8.54 3.80 -25.87
CA GLU A 342 -9.39 4.99 -25.73
C GLU A 342 -10.44 4.85 -24.60
N ILE A 343 -10.98 3.64 -24.38
CA ILE A 343 -11.88 3.34 -23.26
C ILE A 343 -11.15 3.35 -21.91
N GLN A 344 -9.89 2.91 -21.87
CA GLN A 344 -9.10 2.87 -20.66
C GLN A 344 -8.79 4.28 -20.11
N ASP A 345 -8.54 5.24 -21.00
CA ASP A 345 -8.28 6.64 -20.62
C ASP A 345 -9.53 7.36 -20.11
N GLY A 346 -10.68 7.14 -20.74
CA GLY A 346 -11.96 7.73 -20.29
C GLY A 346 -12.39 7.26 -18.88
N TYR A 347 -12.15 5.98 -18.58
CA TYR A 347 -12.49 5.39 -17.28
C TYR A 347 -11.61 5.94 -16.14
N LEU A 348 -10.30 6.07 -16.40
CA LEU A 348 -9.36 6.63 -15.43
C LEU A 348 -9.70 8.09 -15.11
N HIS A 349 -10.01 8.87 -16.15
CA HIS A 349 -10.36 10.28 -16.02
C HIS A 349 -11.63 10.49 -15.18
N THR A 350 -12.65 9.64 -15.35
CA THR A 350 -13.91 9.72 -14.59
C THR A 350 -13.70 9.41 -13.11
N ILE A 351 -12.92 8.37 -12.79
CA ILE A 351 -12.58 8.01 -11.41
C ILE A 351 -11.74 9.12 -10.74
N LEU A 352 -10.74 9.65 -11.44
CA LEU A 352 -9.90 10.75 -10.95
C LEU A 352 -10.71 12.00 -10.64
N ASN A 353 -11.67 12.36 -11.49
CA ASN A 353 -12.54 13.51 -11.25
C ASN A 353 -13.49 13.30 -10.07
N GLY A 354 -14.04 12.11 -9.90
CA GLY A 354 -14.83 11.75 -8.72
C GLY A 354 -14.03 11.90 -7.42
N VAL A 355 -12.80 11.39 -7.40
CA VAL A 355 -11.89 11.49 -6.25
C VAL A 355 -11.46 12.94 -5.98
N LEU A 356 -11.14 13.70 -7.04
CA LEU A 356 -10.74 15.11 -6.92
C LEU A 356 -11.88 15.98 -6.35
N ASN A 357 -13.13 15.72 -6.74
CA ASN A 357 -14.28 16.41 -6.19
C ASN A 357 -14.48 16.10 -4.70
N LEU A 358 -14.30 14.84 -4.28
CA LEU A 358 -14.33 14.47 -2.85
C LEU A 358 -13.22 15.14 -2.04
N LEU A 359 -12.02 15.32 -2.62
CA LEU A 359 -10.92 16.02 -1.96
C LEU A 359 -11.14 17.53 -1.85
N LYS A 360 -11.82 18.15 -2.82
CA LYS A 360 -12.19 19.58 -2.77
C LYS A 360 -13.18 19.87 -1.63
N ILE A 361 -14.13 18.97 -1.39
CA ILE A 361 -15.11 19.10 -0.29
C ILE A 361 -14.39 19.17 1.06
N LYS A 362 -13.41 18.28 1.28
CA LYS A 362 -12.69 18.22 2.56
C LYS A 362 -11.80 19.44 2.86
N LYS A 363 -11.35 20.17 1.83
CA LYS A 363 -10.50 21.35 2.02
C LYS A 363 -11.30 22.58 2.45
N LYS A 364 -12.62 22.58 2.25
CA LYS A 364 -13.51 23.67 2.66
C LYS A 364 -13.80 23.65 4.17
N ASP A 365 -13.82 22.46 4.77
CA ASP A 365 -14.10 22.29 6.20
C ASP A 365 -12.91 22.65 7.11
N ASP A 366 -11.67 22.57 6.60
CA ASP A 366 -10.47 22.87 7.38
C ASP A 366 -10.15 24.39 7.44
N SER A 367 -10.92 25.25 6.77
CA SER A 367 -10.66 26.70 6.65
C SER A 367 -11.62 27.62 7.42
N GLU A 368 -12.63 27.09 8.12
CA GLU A 368 -13.63 27.92 8.83
C GLU A 368 -13.39 28.11 10.34
N ASP A 369 -12.23 27.73 10.87
CA ASP A 369 -12.00 27.70 12.34
C ASP A 369 -10.67 28.35 12.77
N TYR A 370 -10.37 29.54 12.22
CA TYR A 370 -9.37 30.47 12.77
C TYR A 370 -9.78 31.92 12.44
N ASP A 371 -10.65 32.48 13.27
CA ASP A 371 -10.72 33.92 13.57
C ASP A 371 -10.89 34.11 15.09
#